data_AF-A0A524FXP9-F1
#
_entry.id   AF-A0A524FXP9-F1
#
_cell.length_a   1.000
_cell.length_b   1.000
_cell.length_c   1.000
_cell.angle_alpha   90.00
_cell.angle_beta   90.00
_cell.angle_gamma   90.00
#
_symmetry.space_group_name_H-M   'P 1'
#
loop_
_entity.id
_entity.type
_entity.pdbx_description
1 polymer ?
#
loop_
_entity_poly.entity_id
_entity_poly.type
_entity_poly.pdbx_seq_one_letter_code
_entity_poly.pdbx_strand_id
1 'polypeptide(L)' 'MEKLDCFQVYSYSDGVNILVDKIWIKEDRIYFRVLKKIYNYHKHFRKESESNVYSIPANSLYSIRCKLYF' A
#
# COMPACT_ATOMS: atom_id res chain seq x y z
N MET A 1 -21.45 14.20 4.99
CA MET A 1 -20.90 13.16 4.10
C MET A 1 -19.48 12.90 4.58
N GLU A 2 -19.21 11.73 5.14
CA GLU A 2 -17.88 11.38 5.62
C GLU A 2 -16.96 11.07 4.44
N LYS A 3 -15.70 11.51 4.51
CA LYS A 3 -14.71 11.35 3.46
C LYS A 3 -13.65 10.37 3.97
N LEU A 4 -13.38 9.31 3.22
CA LEU A 4 -12.27 8.43 3.53
C LEU A 4 -10.95 9.19 3.32
N ASP A 5 -10.26 9.52 4.41
CA ASP A 5 -8.98 10.23 4.36
C ASP A 5 -7.84 9.30 3.99
N CYS A 6 -7.82 8.11 4.61
CA CYS A 6 -6.81 7.11 4.37
C CYS A 6 -7.24 5.72 4.85
N PHE A 7 -6.43 4.73 4.51
CA PHE A 7 -6.60 3.38 5.01
C PHE A 7 -5.25 2.69 5.17
N GLN A 8 -5.20 1.77 6.14
CA GLN A 8 -3.99 1.03 6.44
C GLN A 8 -3.95 -0.24 5.59
N VAL A 9 -2.88 -0.45 4.83
CA VAL A 9 -2.57 -1.68 4.12
C VAL A 9 -1.54 -2.46 4.93
N TYR A 10 -1.87 -3.69 5.28
CA TYR A 10 -0.95 -4.56 6.00
C TYR A 10 -0.98 -6.00 5.53
N SER A 11 0.16 -6.68 5.63
CA SER A 11 0.33 -8.11 5.36
C SER A 11 1.06 -8.80 6.53
N TYR A 12 0.51 -9.91 7.02
CA TYR A 12 1.09 -10.68 8.12
C TYR A 12 2.32 -11.49 7.71
N SER A 13 2.32 -12.08 6.51
CA SER A 13 3.44 -12.90 6.00
C SER A 13 4.70 -12.07 5.78
N ASP A 14 4.49 -10.78 5.53
CA ASP A 14 5.46 -9.94 4.88
C ASP A 14 5.84 -8.74 5.77
N GLY A 15 5.02 -8.35 6.75
CA GLY A 15 5.36 -7.18 7.57
C GLY A 15 5.30 -5.88 6.76
N VAL A 16 4.49 -5.86 5.69
CA VAL A 16 4.03 -4.60 5.11
C VAL A 16 3.04 -4.02 6.12
N ASN A 17 3.27 -2.79 6.55
CA ASN A 17 2.31 -2.04 7.34
C ASN A 17 2.46 -0.55 7.01
N ILE A 18 1.55 -0.06 6.17
CA ILE A 18 1.61 1.29 5.60
C ILE A 18 0.23 1.94 5.66
N LEU A 19 0.22 3.26 5.78
CA LEU A 19 -0.98 4.08 5.63
C LEU A 19 -0.98 4.68 4.23
N VAL A 20 -2.08 4.53 3.50
CA VAL A 20 -2.22 4.98 2.12
C VAL A 20 -3.50 5.78 1.95
N ASP A 21 -3.53 6.69 0.99
CA ASP A 21 -4.74 7.42 0.60
C ASP A 21 -5.22 7.03 -0.81
N LYS A 22 -4.41 6.29 -1.57
CA LYS A 22 -4.74 5.87 -2.93
C LYS A 22 -4.12 4.53 -3.27
N ILE A 23 -4.90 3.67 -3.93
CA ILE A 23 -4.45 2.42 -4.57
C ILE A 23 -4.94 2.40 -6.01
N TRP A 24 -4.10 1.90 -6.91
CA TRP A 24 -4.50 1.59 -8.28
C TRP A 24 -3.69 0.42 -8.84
N ILE A 25 -4.19 -0.19 -9.90
CA ILE A 25 -3.51 -1.26 -10.62
C ILE A 25 -3.11 -0.73 -11.99
N LYS A 26 -1.87 -0.97 -12.39
CA LYS A 26 -1.39 -0.67 -13.74
C LYS A 26 -0.44 -1.78 -14.16
N GLU A 27 -0.68 -2.36 -15.34
CA GLU A 27 0.06 -3.54 -15.83
C GLU A 27 0.01 -4.65 -14.77
N ASP A 28 1.13 -5.32 -14.48
CA ASP A 28 1.21 -6.41 -13.49
C ASP A 28 1.60 -5.91 -12.09
N ARG A 29 1.20 -4.68 -11.73
CA ARG A 29 1.59 -4.04 -10.46
C ARG A 29 0.45 -3.32 -9.77
N ILE A 30 0.45 -3.44 -8.44
CA ILE A 30 -0.42 -2.69 -7.54
C ILE A 30 0.40 -1.53 -6.97
N TYR A 31 -0.15 -0.33 -7.09
CA TYR A 31 0.47 0.91 -6.67
C TYR A 31 -0.23 1.48 -5.44
N PHE A 32 0.55 2.15 -4.61
CA PHE A 32 0.14 2.77 -3.36
C PHE A 32 0.71 4.17 -3.29
N ARG A 33 -0.11 5.16 -2.96
CA ARG A 33 0.38 6.45 -2.48
C ARG A 33 0.44 6.41 -0.95
N VAL A 34 1.65 6.36 -0.42
CA VAL A 34 1.94 6.11 0.99
C VAL A 34 2.02 7.42 1.76
N LEU A 35 1.15 7.59 2.75
CA LEU A 35 1.22 8.71 3.69
C LEU A 35 2.24 8.45 4.79
N LYS A 36 2.29 7.22 5.31
CA LYS A 36 3.17 6.85 6.42
C LYS A 36 3.58 5.38 6.33
N LYS A 37 4.85 5.11 6.61
CA LYS A 37 5.36 3.75 6.84
C LYS A 37 5.31 3.47 8.34
N ILE A 38 4.55 2.45 8.75
CA ILE A 38 4.43 2.04 10.15
C ILE A 38 5.47 0.96 10.45
N TYR A 39 5.62 -0.02 9.55
CA TYR A 39 6.67 -1.03 9.57
C TYR A 39 6.96 -1.44 8.13
N ASN A 40 8.24 -1.59 7.77
CA ASN A 40 8.61 -1.79 6.37
C ASN A 40 9.77 -2.78 6.23
N TYR A 41 9.42 -4.06 6.11
CA TYR A 41 10.39 -5.11 5.86
C TYR A 41 10.07 -5.81 4.54
N HIS A 42 10.31 -5.20 3.37
CA HIS A 42 10.05 -5.91 2.10
C HIS A 42 10.99 -5.69 0.93
N LYS A 43 11.36 -6.82 0.31
CA LYS A 43 12.15 -6.96 -0.92
C LYS A 43 11.35 -6.57 -2.17
N HIS A 44 10.02 -6.66 -2.12
CA HIS A 44 9.14 -6.47 -3.27
C HIS A 44 8.45 -5.09 -3.34
N PHE A 45 8.63 -4.27 -2.30
CA PHE A 45 8.10 -2.91 -2.23
C PHE A 45 9.02 -1.96 -3.00
N ARG A 46 8.69 -1.73 -4.26
CA ARG A 46 9.46 -0.84 -5.13
C ARG A 46 9.04 0.60 -4.90
N LYS A 47 10.00 1.51 -4.72
CA LYS A 47 9.74 2.95 -4.77
C LYS A 47 9.68 3.40 -6.23
N GLU A 48 8.64 4.15 -6.59
CA GLU A 48 8.47 4.71 -7.93
C GLU A 48 9.08 6.11 -8.03
N SER A 49 9.13 6.65 -9.26
CA SER A 49 9.65 8.00 -9.52
C SER A 49 8.79 9.10 -8.88
N GLU A 50 7.48 8.87 -8.79
CA GLU A 50 6.54 9.80 -8.16
C GLU A 50 6.70 9.81 -6.64
N SER A 51 6.60 11.01 -6.04
CA SER A 51 6.80 11.17 -4.61
C SER A 51 5.80 10.33 -3.82
N ASN A 52 6.31 9.58 -2.84
CA ASN A 52 5.53 8.71 -1.96
C ASN A 52 4.72 7.62 -2.68
N VAL A 53 5.03 7.32 -3.94
CA VAL A 53 4.41 6.20 -4.66
C VAL A 53 5.30 4.96 -4.57
N TYR A 54 4.66 3.86 -4.24
CA TYR A 54 5.29 2.54 -4.16
C TYR A 54 4.46 1.53 -4.91
N SER A 55 5.08 0.44 -5.33
CA SER A 55 4.38 -0.64 -6.02
C SER A 55 4.89 -2.03 -5.64
N ILE A 56 4.04 -3.02 -5.83
CA ILE A 56 4.32 -4.45 -5.71
C ILE A 56 3.86 -5.18 -6.97
N PRO A 57 4.39 -6.38 -7.27
CA PRO A 57 3.79 -7.25 -8.29
C PRO A 57 2.36 -7.66 -7.92
N ALA A 58 1.44 -7.69 -8.88
CA ALA A 58 0.05 -8.10 -8.62
C ALA A 58 -0.06 -9.59 -8.24
N ASN A 59 0.80 -10.42 -8.83
CA ASN A 59 0.92 -11.85 -8.53
C ASN A 59 1.46 -12.15 -7.13
N SER A 60 1.96 -11.15 -6.41
CA SER A 60 2.37 -11.31 -5.01
C SER A 60 1.18 -11.33 -4.03
N LEU A 61 -0.07 -11.43 -4.54
CA LEU A 61 -1.36 -11.54 -3.85
C LEU A 61 -1.26 -11.62 -2.32
N TYR A 62 -1.04 -10.45 -1.73
CA TYR A 62 -1.06 -10.24 -0.30
C TYR A 62 -2.53 -10.25 0.15
N SER A 63 -2.83 -10.84 1.31
CA SER A 63 -4.10 -10.57 1.99
C SER A 63 -4.07 -9.12 2.47
N ILE A 64 -4.44 -8.19 1.58
CA ILE A 64 -4.55 -6.78 1.91
C ILE A 64 -5.79 -6.64 2.78
N ARG A 65 -5.57 -6.49 4.08
CA ARG A 65 -6.61 -6.08 5.01
C ARG A 65 -6.55 -4.56 5.16
N CYS A 66 -7.71 -3.93 5.14
CA CYS A 66 -7.84 -2.49 5.23
C CYS A 66 -8.50 -2.09 6.56
N LYS A 67 -7.90 -1.13 7.28
CA LYS A 67 -8.58 -0.35 8.32
C LYS A 67 -8.89 1.03 7.74
N LEU A 68 -10.15 1.42 7.71
CA LEU A 68 -10.61 2.69 7.16
C LEU A 68 -10.55 3.78 8.22
N TYR A 69 -10.12 4.98 7.81
CA TYR A 69 -10.13 6.19 8.63
C TYR A 69 -10.94 7.25 7.89
N PHE A 70 -12.04 7.67 8.52
CA PHE A 70 -12.97 8.70 8.04
C PHE A 70 -12.72 10.02 8.76
#